data_AF-A0A923DKT9-F1
#
_entry.id   AF-A0A923DKT9-F1
#
_cell.length_a   1.000
_cell.length_b   1.000
_cell.length_c   1.000
_cell.angle_alpha   90.00
_cell.angle_beta   90.00
_cell.angle_gamma   90.00
#
_symmetry.space_group_name_H-M   'P 1'
#
loop_
_entity.id
_entity.type
_entity.pdbx_description
1 polymer ?
#
loop_
_entity_poly.entity_id
_entity_poly.type
_entity_poly.pdbx_seq_one_letter_code
_entity_poly.pdbx_strand_id
1 'polypeptide(L)'
;MSEPFSMPAFTMADYHLYRVDDRVFYVFVIAALVFCLLHAAFRIFRQRRPAEVQAIHPAGDEGLQRHTPFQRIYHWVNALAVFALTLSGWMLYRQPPQIPNPEQTASTWFLWHLWGIALLMTGLLAHIVREAFVAKDENPMAFSRAAIERILSLFKDFFGFFKIHPLPGKYHIGQIFFHWAVAGNIFALILTGMVLWKPFRDLLPLSLLGLGWDFIYFNRVIHGFFSATLIANLIGHLYFALFIKKNWPETKSMVTGRMSLREYLESHSPLE
;
A
#
# COMPACT_ATOMS: atom_id res chain seq x y z
N MET A 1 -14.07 -1.73 -41.73
CA MET A 1 -12.70 -2.27 -41.62
C MET A 1 -12.07 -1.54 -40.45
N SER A 2 -11.90 -2.19 -39.30
CA SER A 2 -11.20 -1.59 -38.15
C SER A 2 -9.75 -1.40 -38.56
N GLU A 3 -9.25 -0.16 -38.55
CA GLU A 3 -7.84 0.07 -38.83
C GLU A 3 -6.98 -0.81 -37.90
N PRO A 4 -5.94 -1.46 -38.44
CA PRO A 4 -4.99 -2.16 -37.60
C PRO A 4 -4.39 -1.16 -36.61
N PHE A 5 -4.34 -1.57 -35.35
CA PHE A 5 -3.77 -0.82 -34.23
C PHE A 5 -2.27 -0.61 -34.45
N SER A 6 -1.92 0.30 -35.36
CA SER A 6 -0.54 0.66 -35.70
C SER A 6 0.01 1.57 -34.61
N MET A 7 1.28 1.36 -34.25
CA MET A 7 1.97 2.21 -33.28
C MET A 7 2.09 3.62 -33.87
N PRO A 8 1.58 4.67 -33.21
CA PRO A 8 1.78 6.04 -33.70
C PRO A 8 3.26 6.39 -33.64
N ALA A 9 3.70 7.25 -34.56
CA ALA A 9 5.06 7.80 -34.53
C ALA A 9 5.24 8.61 -33.24
N PHE A 10 6.08 8.13 -32.33
CA PHE A 10 6.24 8.70 -30.99
C PHE A 10 7.44 9.66 -30.97
N THR A 11 7.20 10.95 -30.73
CA THR A 11 8.28 11.90 -30.50
C THR A 11 8.69 11.90 -29.02
N MET A 12 9.88 12.43 -28.72
CA MET A 12 10.30 12.61 -27.32
C MET A 12 9.42 13.63 -26.58
N ALA A 13 8.83 14.59 -27.30
CA ALA A 13 7.86 15.52 -26.71
C ALA A 13 6.61 14.76 -26.24
N ASP A 14 6.11 13.80 -27.02
CA ASP A 14 5.00 12.93 -26.64
C ASP A 14 5.35 12.04 -25.45
N TYR A 15 6.59 11.53 -25.38
CA TYR A 15 7.07 10.76 -24.23
C TYR A 15 6.99 11.53 -22.91
N HIS A 16 7.34 12.83 -22.92
CA HIS A 16 7.24 13.67 -21.73
C HIS A 16 5.79 14.01 -21.35
N LEU A 17 4.88 14.06 -22.32
CA LEU A 17 3.45 14.29 -22.07
C LEU A 17 2.78 13.07 -21.39
N TYR A 18 3.19 11.87 -21.77
CA TYR A 18 2.57 10.62 -21.32
C TYR A 18 3.34 9.90 -20.20
N ARG A 19 4.15 10.65 -19.46
CA ARG A 19 4.84 10.21 -18.25
C ARG A 19 4.58 11.23 -17.14
N VAL A 20 4.48 10.77 -15.89
CA VAL A 20 4.45 11.69 -14.73
C VAL A 20 5.74 12.48 -14.70
N ASP A 21 5.61 13.81 -14.74
CA ASP A 21 6.72 14.75 -14.61
C ASP A 21 7.57 14.43 -13.37
N ASP A 22 8.89 14.43 -13.53
CA ASP A 22 9.83 14.06 -12.46
C ASP A 22 9.62 14.92 -11.21
N ARG A 23 9.29 16.21 -11.36
CA ARG A 23 9.06 17.12 -10.22
C ARG A 23 7.82 16.69 -9.45
N VAL A 24 6.73 16.39 -10.16
CA VAL A 24 5.49 15.89 -9.54
C VAL A 24 5.75 14.58 -8.82
N PHE A 25 6.49 13.66 -9.44
CA PHE A 25 6.87 12.39 -8.85
C PHE A 25 7.65 12.59 -7.53
N TYR A 26 8.70 13.43 -7.54
CA TYR A 26 9.52 13.68 -6.34
C TYR A 26 8.77 14.48 -5.26
N VAL A 27 7.77 15.29 -5.62
CA VAL A 27 6.91 15.98 -4.63
C VAL A 27 6.24 14.97 -3.70
N PHE A 28 5.74 13.83 -4.19
CA PHE A 28 5.15 12.80 -3.32
C PHE A 28 6.17 12.18 -2.37
N VAL A 29 7.36 11.86 -2.86
CA VAL A 29 8.44 11.27 -2.06
C VAL A 29 8.91 12.25 -0.99
N ILE A 30 9.16 13.50 -1.35
CA ILE A 30 9.57 14.56 -0.43
C ILE A 30 8.47 14.84 0.58
N ALA A 31 7.20 14.91 0.16
CA ALA A 31 6.08 15.12 1.07
C ALA A 31 5.98 14.00 2.12
N ALA A 32 6.20 12.73 1.74
CA ALA A 32 6.23 11.62 2.67
C ALA A 32 7.37 11.73 3.70
N LEU A 33 8.57 12.10 3.24
CA LEU A 33 9.73 12.31 4.11
C LEU A 33 9.51 13.49 5.07
N VAL A 34 9.03 14.63 4.56
CA VAL A 34 8.69 15.82 5.36
C VAL A 34 7.60 15.48 6.38
N PHE A 35 6.56 14.73 6.00
CA PHE A 35 5.55 14.25 6.93
C PHE A 35 6.16 13.41 8.06
N CYS A 36 7.05 12.46 7.74
CA CYS A 36 7.73 11.64 8.76
C CYS A 36 8.58 12.49 9.70
N LEU A 37 9.29 13.49 9.18
CA LEU A 37 10.10 14.42 9.98
C LEU A 37 9.24 15.30 10.89
N LEU A 38 8.18 15.91 10.35
CA LEU A 38 7.24 16.72 11.13
C LEU A 38 6.57 15.87 12.21
N HIS A 39 6.08 14.68 11.87
CA HIS A 39 5.48 13.76 12.83
C HIS A 39 6.47 13.38 13.95
N ALA A 40 7.74 13.09 13.61
CA ALA A 40 8.77 12.83 14.59
C ALA A 40 9.01 14.03 15.52
N ALA A 41 9.13 15.24 14.95
CA ALA A 41 9.32 16.48 15.71
C ALA A 41 8.13 16.75 16.64
N PHE A 42 6.90 16.67 16.14
CA PHE A 42 5.69 16.86 16.95
C PHE A 42 5.62 15.87 18.11
N ARG A 43 6.06 14.62 17.91
CA ARG A 43 6.05 13.61 18.98
C ARG A 43 7.09 13.85 20.07
N ILE A 44 8.16 14.59 19.76
CA ILE A 44 9.13 15.06 20.76
C ILE A 44 8.50 16.17 21.62
N PHE A 45 7.78 17.11 21.00
CA PHE A 45 7.21 18.27 21.69
C PHE A 45 5.85 18.02 22.37
N ARG A 46 5.06 17.05 21.89
CA ARG A 46 3.70 16.76 22.37
C ARG A 46 3.53 15.26 22.64
N GLN A 47 4.13 14.77 23.72
CA GLN A 47 3.70 13.48 24.28
C GLN A 47 2.36 13.68 24.98
N ARG A 48 1.25 13.44 24.27
CA ARG A 48 -0.08 13.39 24.89
C ARG A 48 -0.08 12.24 25.90
N ARG A 49 -0.38 12.54 27.16
CA ARG A 49 -0.61 11.51 28.18
C ARG A 49 -1.74 10.59 27.68
N PRO A 50 -1.56 9.27 27.64
CA PRO A 50 -2.66 8.37 27.36
C PRO A 50 -3.81 8.66 28.34
N ALA A 51 -5.06 8.58 27.87
CA ALA A 51 -6.17 8.44 28.80
C ALA A 51 -5.84 7.27 29.73
N GLU A 52 -6.04 7.48 31.03
CA GLU A 52 -5.68 6.56 32.11
C GLU A 52 -6.14 5.15 31.73
N VAL A 53 -5.19 4.33 31.26
CA VAL A 53 -5.44 2.92 30.99
C VAL A 53 -5.67 2.36 32.37
N GLN A 54 -6.92 2.09 32.74
CA GLN A 54 -7.22 1.27 33.90
C GLN A 54 -6.45 -0.02 33.68
N ALA A 55 -5.31 -0.12 34.35
CA ALA A 55 -4.35 -1.16 34.13
C ALA A 55 -4.95 -2.43 34.73
N ILE A 56 -5.73 -3.14 33.92
CA ILE A 56 -5.87 -4.57 34.10
C ILE A 56 -4.45 -5.08 33.89
N HIS A 57 -3.75 -5.32 34.99
CA HIS A 57 -2.46 -6.00 35.00
C HIS A 57 -2.77 -7.50 35.05
N PRO A 58 -2.89 -8.20 33.91
CA PRO A 58 -3.00 -9.65 33.94
C PRO A 58 -1.77 -10.20 34.67
N ALA A 59 -1.99 -11.15 35.57
CA ALA A 59 -0.95 -11.74 36.41
C ALA A 59 0.08 -12.60 35.64
N GLY A 60 -0.03 -12.68 34.31
CA GLY A 60 0.83 -13.52 33.48
C GLY A 60 1.24 -12.86 32.17
N ASP A 61 2.43 -13.21 31.69
CA ASP A 61 2.98 -12.84 30.38
C ASP A 61 2.45 -13.80 29.29
N GLU A 62 1.15 -14.12 29.34
CA GLU A 62 0.54 -15.06 28.42
C GLU A 62 0.64 -14.50 26.99
N GLY A 63 1.25 -15.27 26.10
CA GLY A 63 1.44 -14.90 24.71
C GLY A 63 0.14 -15.03 23.93
N LEU A 64 -0.48 -13.90 23.59
CA LEU A 64 -1.64 -13.83 22.71
C LEU A 64 -1.22 -14.03 21.25
N GLN A 65 -1.91 -14.91 20.54
CA GLN A 65 -1.74 -15.03 19.09
C GLN A 65 -2.45 -13.88 18.38
N ARG A 66 -1.69 -12.85 18.01
CA ARG A 66 -2.23 -11.68 17.27
C ARG A 66 -2.40 -11.96 15.77
N HIS A 67 -1.38 -12.59 15.16
CA HIS A 67 -1.34 -12.87 13.72
C HIS A 67 -1.21 -14.37 13.46
N THR A 68 -2.05 -14.89 12.56
CA THR A 68 -1.97 -16.29 12.13
C THR A 68 -0.76 -16.54 11.23
N PRO A 69 -0.29 -17.79 11.09
CA PRO A 69 0.76 -18.13 10.13
C PRO A 69 0.42 -17.66 8.70
N PHE A 70 -0.82 -17.84 8.26
CA PHE A 70 -1.28 -17.38 6.95
C PHE A 70 -1.12 -15.86 6.79
N GLN A 71 -1.60 -15.06 7.75
CA GLN A 71 -1.50 -13.59 7.69
C GLN A 71 -0.05 -13.14 7.58
N ARG A 72 0.87 -13.79 8.30
CA ARG A 72 2.31 -13.49 8.25
C ARG A 72 2.92 -13.83 6.90
N ILE A 73 2.71 -15.05 6.42
CA ILE A 73 3.24 -15.50 5.12
C ILE A 73 2.70 -14.59 4.02
N TYR A 74 1.40 -14.34 4.01
CA TYR A 74 0.75 -13.45 3.03
C TYR A 74 1.34 -12.04 3.06
N HIS A 75 1.48 -11.44 4.23
CA HIS A 75 2.09 -10.12 4.39
C HIS A 75 3.52 -10.08 3.84
N TRP A 76 4.40 -11.00 4.25
CA TRP A 76 5.81 -10.97 3.86
C TRP A 76 6.03 -11.31 2.38
N VAL A 77 5.25 -12.24 1.82
CA VAL A 77 5.28 -12.55 0.39
C VAL A 77 4.83 -11.34 -0.43
N ASN A 78 3.73 -10.70 -0.05
CA ASN A 78 3.27 -9.48 -0.74
C ASN A 78 4.21 -8.30 -0.53
N ALA A 79 4.81 -8.15 0.65
CA ALA A 79 5.82 -7.13 0.90
C ALA A 79 6.99 -7.32 -0.07
N LEU A 80 7.51 -8.54 -0.21
CA LEU A 80 8.57 -8.86 -1.17
C LEU A 80 8.14 -8.53 -2.60
N ALA A 81 6.91 -8.88 -3.01
CA ALA A 81 6.38 -8.55 -4.33
C ALA A 81 6.30 -7.04 -4.56
N VAL A 82 5.75 -6.28 -3.60
CA VAL A 82 5.64 -4.82 -3.65
C VAL A 82 7.01 -4.16 -3.70
N PHE A 83 7.99 -4.63 -2.92
CA PHE A 83 9.36 -4.13 -2.99
C PHE A 83 10.00 -4.39 -4.36
N ALA A 84 9.86 -5.61 -4.89
CA ALA A 84 10.38 -5.97 -6.21
C ALA A 84 9.74 -5.13 -7.31
N LEU A 85 8.40 -4.95 -7.28
CA LEU A 85 7.64 -4.13 -8.21
C LEU A 85 8.03 -2.65 -8.13
N THR A 86 8.19 -2.12 -6.92
CA THR A 86 8.56 -0.72 -6.70
C THR A 86 9.97 -0.44 -7.21
N LEU A 87 10.92 -1.32 -6.90
CA LEU A 87 12.31 -1.16 -7.35
C LEU A 87 12.43 -1.31 -8.87
N SER A 88 11.86 -2.37 -9.43
CA SER A 88 11.86 -2.58 -10.89
C SER A 88 11.11 -1.46 -11.63
N GLY A 89 9.96 -1.04 -11.12
CA GLY A 89 9.17 0.06 -11.68
C GLY A 89 9.92 1.40 -11.62
N TRP A 90 10.63 1.69 -10.53
CA TRP A 90 11.51 2.86 -10.44
C TRP A 90 12.62 2.82 -11.49
N MET A 91 13.26 1.67 -11.68
CA MET A 91 14.33 1.53 -12.68
C MET A 91 13.80 1.70 -14.10
N LEU A 92 12.60 1.17 -14.40
CA LEU A 92 11.90 1.40 -15.66
C LEU A 92 11.51 2.88 -15.85
N TYR A 93 11.13 3.57 -14.77
CA TYR A 93 10.82 5.00 -14.81
C TYR A 93 12.07 5.84 -15.11
N ARG A 94 13.22 5.54 -14.49
CA ARG A 94 14.44 6.35 -14.61
C ARG A 94 15.15 6.22 -15.95
N GLN A 95 15.01 5.11 -16.67
CA GLN A 95 15.75 4.87 -17.90
C GLN A 95 15.23 5.73 -19.06
N PRO A 96 16.05 6.64 -19.63
CA PRO A 96 15.69 7.37 -20.85
C PRO A 96 15.72 6.42 -22.05
N PRO A 97 14.81 6.56 -23.03
CA PRO A 97 14.84 5.78 -24.28
C PRO A 97 16.13 5.94 -25.10
N GLN A 98 16.91 7.00 -24.89
CA GLN A 98 18.03 7.39 -25.77
C GLN A 98 19.41 6.88 -25.35
N ILE A 99 19.55 6.03 -24.33
CA ILE A 99 20.87 5.43 -24.04
C ILE A 99 21.06 4.24 -24.97
N PRO A 100 22.00 4.29 -25.94
CA PRO A 100 22.23 3.23 -26.91
C PRO A 100 23.13 2.13 -26.32
N ASN A 101 22.83 1.70 -25.09
CA ASN A 101 23.35 0.45 -24.51
C ASN A 101 22.16 -0.51 -24.33
N PRO A 102 21.73 -1.22 -25.40
CA PRO A 102 20.34 -1.60 -25.58
C PRO A 102 20.02 -3.09 -25.38
N GLU A 103 20.77 -3.86 -24.58
CA GLU A 103 20.46 -5.31 -24.48
C GLU A 103 20.19 -5.90 -23.09
N GLN A 104 20.60 -5.30 -21.96
CA GLN A 104 20.56 -6.03 -20.68
C GLN A 104 19.92 -5.34 -19.49
N THR A 105 19.64 -4.04 -19.50
CA THR A 105 19.17 -3.35 -18.28
C THR A 105 17.66 -3.13 -18.25
N ALA A 106 17.04 -2.56 -19.28
CA ALA A 106 15.60 -2.31 -19.32
C ALA A 106 14.78 -3.60 -19.40
N SER A 107 15.21 -4.54 -20.24
CA SER A 107 14.63 -5.87 -20.39
C SER A 107 14.67 -6.65 -19.07
N THR A 108 15.80 -6.62 -18.37
CA THR A 108 15.96 -7.29 -17.06
C THR A 108 15.05 -6.68 -16.00
N TRP A 109 14.99 -5.36 -15.87
CA TRP A 109 14.07 -4.73 -14.92
C TRP A 109 12.62 -5.02 -15.25
N PHE A 110 12.26 -5.09 -16.54
CA PHE A 110 10.93 -5.52 -16.95
C PHE A 110 10.65 -6.97 -16.57
N LEU A 111 11.61 -7.89 -16.72
CA LEU A 111 11.47 -9.28 -16.25
C LEU A 111 11.28 -9.34 -14.73
N TRP A 112 12.05 -8.59 -13.95
CA TRP A 112 11.85 -8.48 -12.51
C TRP A 112 10.48 -7.92 -12.15
N HIS A 113 9.99 -6.96 -12.93
CA HIS A 113 8.65 -6.42 -12.77
C HIS A 113 7.60 -7.51 -13.01
N LEU A 114 7.71 -8.29 -14.08
CA LEU A 114 6.81 -9.42 -14.37
C LEU A 114 6.81 -10.49 -13.27
N TRP A 115 7.98 -10.83 -12.71
CA TRP A 115 8.06 -11.75 -11.58
C TRP A 115 7.40 -11.18 -10.32
N GLY A 116 7.56 -9.88 -10.08
CA GLY A 116 6.85 -9.15 -9.03
C GLY A 116 5.33 -9.19 -9.23
N ILE A 117 4.85 -9.03 -10.47
CA ILE A 117 3.42 -9.14 -10.82
C ILE A 117 2.94 -10.55 -10.51
N ALA A 118 3.64 -11.57 -11.00
CA ALA A 118 3.26 -12.97 -10.77
C ALA A 118 3.14 -13.28 -9.27
N LEU A 119 4.14 -12.87 -8.48
CA LEU A 119 4.13 -13.07 -7.03
C LEU A 119 2.96 -12.35 -6.34
N LEU A 120 2.72 -11.08 -6.70
CA LEU A 120 1.61 -10.29 -6.16
C LEU A 120 0.25 -10.88 -6.54
N MET A 121 0.08 -11.32 -7.79
CA MET A 121 -1.18 -11.89 -8.29
C MET A 121 -1.49 -13.24 -7.65
N THR A 122 -0.47 -14.09 -7.48
CA THR A 122 -0.62 -15.36 -6.76
C THR A 122 -0.99 -15.12 -5.29
N GLY A 123 -0.33 -14.16 -4.63
CA GLY A 123 -0.69 -13.74 -3.28
C GLY A 123 -2.14 -13.27 -3.20
N LEU A 124 -2.53 -12.32 -4.06
CA LEU A 124 -3.88 -11.78 -4.11
C LEU A 124 -4.95 -12.86 -4.34
N LEU A 125 -4.71 -13.79 -5.27
CA LEU A 125 -5.60 -14.91 -5.52
C LEU A 125 -5.75 -15.80 -4.28
N ALA A 126 -4.63 -16.14 -3.61
CA ALA A 126 -4.65 -16.93 -2.39
C ALA A 126 -5.45 -16.23 -1.27
N HIS A 127 -5.37 -14.90 -1.18
CA HIS A 127 -6.18 -14.12 -0.24
C HIS A 127 -7.66 -14.17 -0.59
N ILE A 128 -8.04 -13.88 -1.85
CA ILE A 128 -9.44 -13.91 -2.29
C ILE A 128 -10.06 -15.29 -2.05
N VAL A 129 -9.36 -16.37 -2.42
CA VAL A 129 -9.85 -17.74 -2.22
C VAL A 129 -10.03 -18.04 -0.74
N ARG A 130 -9.08 -17.66 0.12
CA ARG A 130 -9.21 -17.88 1.56
C ARG A 130 -10.40 -17.11 2.12
N GLU A 131 -10.53 -15.82 1.82
CA GLU A 131 -11.61 -15.00 2.38
C GLU A 131 -12.99 -15.43 1.85
N ALA A 132 -13.08 -15.87 0.58
CA ALA A 132 -14.35 -16.29 -0.01
C ALA A 132 -14.81 -17.68 0.46
N PHE A 133 -13.89 -18.61 0.73
CA PHE A 133 -14.24 -20.03 0.91
C PHE A 133 -13.77 -20.65 2.23
N VAL A 134 -12.77 -20.09 2.90
CA VAL A 134 -12.10 -20.72 4.05
C VAL A 134 -12.30 -19.93 5.35
N ALA A 135 -12.26 -18.60 5.28
CA ALA A 135 -12.42 -17.74 6.44
C ALA A 135 -13.87 -17.87 6.97
N LYS A 136 -13.99 -18.26 8.24
CA LYS A 136 -15.27 -18.33 8.96
C LYS A 136 -15.42 -17.23 10.02
N ASP A 137 -14.33 -16.50 10.28
CA ASP A 137 -14.28 -15.46 11.30
C ASP A 137 -14.64 -14.10 10.69
N GLU A 138 -15.14 -13.19 11.51
CA GLU A 138 -15.37 -11.81 11.10
C GLU A 138 -14.05 -11.18 10.64
N ASN A 139 -14.06 -10.57 9.44
CA ASN A 139 -12.88 -9.88 8.93
C ASN A 139 -12.78 -8.50 9.60
N PRO A 140 -11.82 -8.28 10.51
CA PRO A 140 -11.69 -7.01 11.25
C PRO A 140 -11.27 -5.83 10.35
N MET A 141 -10.86 -6.11 9.10
CA MET A 141 -10.55 -5.10 8.09
C MET A 141 -11.70 -4.84 7.12
N ALA A 142 -12.84 -5.53 7.26
CA ALA A 142 -14.00 -5.34 6.40
C ALA A 142 -14.54 -3.91 6.46
N PHE A 143 -15.01 -3.42 5.32
CA PHE A 143 -15.63 -2.10 5.20
C PHE A 143 -17.03 -2.12 5.81
N SER A 144 -17.13 -2.01 7.14
CA SER A 144 -18.41 -1.96 7.86
C SER A 144 -18.91 -0.52 8.00
N ARG A 145 -20.23 -0.33 8.18
CA ARG A 145 -20.80 1.01 8.47
C ARG A 145 -20.16 1.63 9.71
N ALA A 146 -19.91 0.81 10.74
CA ALA A 146 -19.20 1.23 11.94
C ALA A 146 -17.76 1.70 11.65
N ALA A 147 -17.05 1.07 10.71
CA ALA A 147 -15.71 1.51 10.30
C ALA A 147 -15.76 2.89 9.62
N ILE A 148 -16.77 3.15 8.78
CA ILE A 148 -16.96 4.46 8.12
C ILE A 148 -17.22 5.56 9.15
N GLU A 149 -18.14 5.34 10.08
CA GLU A 149 -18.46 6.30 11.14
C GLU A 149 -17.23 6.63 12.01
N ARG A 150 -16.40 5.63 12.31
CA ARG A 150 -15.13 5.79 13.04
C ARG A 150 -14.02 6.49 12.24
N ILE A 151 -13.95 6.27 10.92
CA ILE A 151 -13.03 7.02 10.04
C ILE A 151 -13.44 8.50 9.99
N LEU A 152 -14.75 8.78 9.88
CA LEU A 152 -15.29 10.14 9.87
C LEU A 152 -15.08 10.84 11.22
N SER A 153 -15.14 10.13 12.35
CA SER A 153 -14.81 10.71 13.66
C SER A 153 -13.32 11.08 13.76
N LEU A 154 -12.40 10.25 13.23
CA LEU A 154 -10.97 10.60 13.19
C LEU A 154 -10.66 11.82 12.31
N PHE A 155 -11.39 11.99 11.20
CA PHE A 155 -11.26 13.21 10.40
C PHE A 155 -11.63 14.45 11.22
N LYS A 156 -12.67 14.36 12.06
CA LYS A 156 -13.01 15.42 13.03
C LYS A 156 -11.95 15.55 14.13
N ASP A 157 -11.34 14.45 14.57
CA ASP A 157 -10.26 14.45 15.57
C ASP A 157 -8.98 15.11 15.08
N PHE A 158 -8.64 14.92 13.79
CA PHE A 158 -7.49 15.57 13.15
C PHE A 158 -7.63 17.11 13.20
N PHE A 159 -8.86 17.62 13.12
CA PHE A 159 -9.16 19.05 13.32
C PHE A 159 -9.38 19.45 14.80
N GLY A 160 -9.22 18.53 15.75
CA GLY A 160 -9.13 18.83 17.19
C GLY A 160 -10.45 18.80 17.95
N PHE A 161 -11.48 18.12 17.46
CA PHE A 161 -12.83 18.18 18.07
C PHE A 161 -13.09 17.24 19.27
N PHE A 162 -12.23 16.26 19.59
CA PHE A 162 -12.42 15.36 20.74
C PHE A 162 -11.25 15.37 21.74
N LYS A 163 -11.59 15.36 23.05
CA LYS A 163 -10.64 15.40 24.19
C LYS A 163 -10.26 14.02 24.75
N ILE A 164 -11.05 12.96 24.52
CA ILE A 164 -10.82 11.60 25.05
C ILE A 164 -11.04 10.60 23.92
N HIS A 165 -10.11 9.68 23.72
CA HIS A 165 -10.16 8.68 22.64
C HIS A 165 -10.41 7.29 23.25
N PRO A 166 -11.42 6.54 22.80
CA PRO A 166 -11.59 5.15 23.21
C PRO A 166 -10.41 4.31 22.69
N LEU A 167 -10.03 3.29 23.45
CA LEU A 167 -9.00 2.34 23.01
C LEU A 167 -9.44 1.67 21.70
N PRO A 168 -8.55 1.54 20.70
CA PRO A 168 -8.87 0.84 19.46
C PRO A 168 -9.15 -0.64 19.75
N GLY A 169 -10.02 -1.28 18.95
CA GLY A 169 -10.14 -2.75 18.92
C GLY A 169 -8.88 -3.37 18.29
N LYS A 170 -8.94 -4.54 17.66
CA LYS A 170 -7.74 -5.25 17.15
C LYS A 170 -6.81 -4.39 16.28
N TYR A 171 -7.34 -3.47 15.47
CA TYR A 171 -6.54 -2.54 14.68
C TYR A 171 -6.92 -1.09 14.98
N HIS A 172 -5.92 -0.22 15.02
CA HIS A 172 -6.17 1.22 15.08
C HIS A 172 -6.85 1.69 13.79
N ILE A 173 -7.78 2.63 13.87
CA ILE A 173 -8.56 3.08 12.69
C ILE A 173 -7.63 3.66 11.61
N GLY A 174 -6.56 4.36 12.01
CA GLY A 174 -5.50 4.80 11.09
C GLY A 174 -4.82 3.64 10.33
N GLN A 175 -4.68 2.46 10.95
CA GLN A 175 -4.17 1.26 10.27
C GLN A 175 -5.20 0.69 9.28
N ILE A 176 -6.49 0.70 9.63
CA ILE A 176 -7.57 0.28 8.73
C ILE A 176 -7.64 1.21 7.51
N PHE A 177 -7.64 2.53 7.73
CA PHE A 177 -7.60 3.51 6.66
C PHE A 177 -6.37 3.33 5.77
N PHE A 178 -5.19 3.19 6.38
CA PHE A 178 -3.95 2.97 5.64
C PHE A 178 -3.98 1.67 4.83
N HIS A 179 -4.53 0.58 5.38
CA HIS A 179 -4.72 -0.67 4.67
C HIS A 179 -5.55 -0.49 3.40
N TRP A 180 -6.71 0.18 3.51
CA TRP A 180 -7.58 0.44 2.36
C TRP A 180 -6.97 1.43 1.36
N ALA A 181 -6.22 2.42 1.82
CA ALA A 181 -5.48 3.33 0.95
C ALA A 181 -4.43 2.57 0.11
N VAL A 182 -3.66 1.67 0.73
CA VAL A 182 -2.69 0.82 0.03
C VAL A 182 -3.38 -0.19 -0.89
N ALA A 183 -4.47 -0.82 -0.44
CA ALA A 183 -5.24 -1.76 -1.24
C ALA A 183 -5.82 -1.10 -2.50
N GLY A 184 -6.44 0.08 -2.36
CA GLY A 184 -6.95 0.86 -3.48
C GLY A 184 -5.85 1.33 -4.44
N ASN A 185 -4.69 1.70 -3.91
CA ASN A 185 -3.52 2.06 -4.71
C ASN A 185 -3.02 0.87 -5.54
N ILE A 186 -2.80 -0.27 -4.91
CA ILE A 186 -2.39 -1.52 -5.59
C ILE A 186 -3.43 -1.93 -6.63
N PHE A 187 -4.72 -1.82 -6.31
CA PHE A 187 -5.79 -2.12 -7.25
C PHE A 187 -5.73 -1.23 -8.50
N ALA A 188 -5.54 0.09 -8.34
CA ALA A 188 -5.36 1.01 -9.45
C ALA A 188 -4.10 0.69 -10.29
N LEU A 189 -3.00 0.30 -9.65
CA LEU A 189 -1.78 -0.16 -10.34
C LEU A 189 -2.03 -1.43 -11.15
N ILE A 190 -2.81 -2.38 -10.63
CA ILE A 190 -3.19 -3.60 -11.35
C ILE A 190 -4.01 -3.24 -12.59
N LEU A 191 -5.07 -2.43 -12.43
CA LEU A 191 -5.93 -2.02 -13.54
C LEU A 191 -5.14 -1.32 -14.65
N THR A 192 -4.32 -0.34 -14.29
CA THR A 192 -3.51 0.40 -15.25
C THR A 192 -2.40 -0.46 -15.84
N GLY A 193 -1.78 -1.35 -15.06
CA GLY A 193 -0.76 -2.30 -15.52
C GLY A 193 -1.33 -3.31 -16.54
N MET A 194 -2.56 -3.78 -16.33
CA MET A 194 -3.28 -4.64 -17.28
C MET A 194 -3.50 -3.96 -18.63
N VAL A 195 -3.78 -2.64 -18.64
CA VAL A 195 -3.89 -1.85 -19.88
C VAL A 195 -2.51 -1.66 -20.55
N LEU A 196 -1.44 -1.53 -19.78
CA LEU A 196 -0.10 -1.27 -20.31
C LEU A 196 0.59 -2.55 -20.83
N TRP A 197 0.32 -3.70 -20.24
CA TRP A 197 0.97 -4.95 -20.60
C TRP A 197 0.28 -5.61 -21.80
N LYS A 198 0.97 -5.62 -22.96
CA LYS A 198 0.40 -6.05 -24.25
C LYS A 198 -0.38 -7.37 -24.22
N PRO A 199 0.14 -8.49 -23.67
CA PRO A 199 -0.58 -9.76 -23.68
C PRO A 199 -1.95 -9.68 -23.00
N PHE A 200 -2.06 -8.90 -21.93
CA PHE A 200 -3.32 -8.71 -21.22
C PHE A 200 -4.19 -7.65 -21.90
N ARG A 201 -3.58 -6.57 -22.41
CA ARG A 201 -4.27 -5.53 -23.19
C ARG A 201 -5.01 -6.10 -24.38
N ASP A 202 -4.41 -7.07 -25.08
CA ASP A 202 -5.03 -7.71 -26.26
C ASP A 202 -6.28 -8.53 -25.91
N LEU A 203 -6.48 -8.88 -24.62
CA LEU A 203 -7.70 -9.53 -24.11
C LEU A 203 -8.80 -8.52 -23.71
N LEU A 204 -8.45 -7.23 -23.59
CA LEU A 204 -9.41 -6.19 -23.22
C LEU A 204 -10.15 -5.70 -24.47
N PRO A 205 -11.49 -5.53 -24.40
CA PRO A 205 -12.28 -5.06 -25.53
C PRO A 205 -12.14 -3.54 -25.76
N LEU A 206 -10.91 -3.00 -25.75
CA LEU A 206 -10.65 -1.56 -25.84
C LEU A 206 -11.21 -0.94 -27.13
N SER A 207 -11.07 -1.64 -28.26
CA SER A 207 -11.61 -1.20 -29.55
C SER A 207 -13.13 -1.12 -29.56
N LEU A 208 -13.81 -2.07 -28.89
CA LEU A 208 -15.28 -2.07 -28.76
C LEU A 208 -15.77 -0.90 -27.91
N LEU A 209 -14.97 -0.48 -26.91
CA LEU A 209 -15.25 0.65 -26.03
C LEU A 209 -14.83 2.01 -26.64
N GLY A 210 -14.30 2.03 -27.87
CA GLY A 210 -13.78 3.25 -28.50
C GLY A 210 -12.52 3.81 -27.82
N LEU A 211 -11.82 3.00 -27.04
CA LEU A 211 -10.62 3.39 -26.31
C LEU A 211 -9.38 3.15 -27.18
N GLY A 212 -8.78 4.24 -27.67
CA GLY A 212 -7.59 4.23 -28.51
C GLY A 212 -6.26 4.35 -27.75
N TRP A 213 -5.22 4.78 -28.48
CA TRP A 213 -3.87 4.97 -27.94
C TRP A 213 -3.79 6.01 -26.82
N ASP A 214 -4.58 7.10 -26.90
CA ASP A 214 -4.63 8.13 -25.84
C ASP A 214 -5.01 7.55 -24.48
N PHE A 215 -5.95 6.60 -24.45
CA PHE A 215 -6.34 5.93 -23.22
C PHE A 215 -5.17 5.12 -22.63
N ILE A 216 -4.45 4.38 -23.48
CA ILE A 216 -3.29 3.58 -23.04
C ILE A 216 -2.18 4.48 -22.50
N TYR A 217 -1.91 5.59 -23.17
CA TYR A 217 -0.91 6.54 -22.71
C TYR A 217 -1.34 7.27 -21.44
N PHE A 218 -2.61 7.60 -21.29
CA PHE A 218 -3.15 8.13 -20.04
C PHE A 218 -3.00 7.14 -18.88
N ASN A 219 -3.21 5.84 -19.12
CA ASN A 219 -2.95 4.78 -18.14
C ASN A 219 -1.48 4.75 -17.70
N ARG A 220 -0.52 5.12 -18.55
CA ARG A 220 0.89 5.23 -18.17
C ARG A 220 1.12 6.34 -17.16
N VAL A 221 0.47 7.48 -17.33
CA VAL A 221 0.51 8.61 -16.38
C VAL A 221 -0.13 8.21 -15.06
N ILE A 222 -1.32 7.59 -15.10
CA ILE A 222 -2.01 7.11 -13.90
C ILE A 222 -1.17 6.07 -13.16
N HIS A 223 -0.59 5.09 -13.86
CA HIS A 223 0.26 4.07 -13.26
C HIS A 223 1.49 4.69 -12.58
N GLY A 224 2.12 5.67 -13.23
CA GLY A 224 3.22 6.45 -12.64
C GLY A 224 2.81 7.21 -11.38
N PHE A 225 1.61 7.79 -11.36
CA PHE A 225 1.07 8.53 -10.22
C PHE A 225 0.82 7.59 -9.03
N PHE A 226 0.18 6.45 -9.27
CA PHE A 226 -0.05 5.46 -8.23
C PHE A 226 1.27 4.82 -7.75
N SER A 227 2.27 4.70 -8.62
CA SER A 227 3.60 4.23 -8.24
C SER A 227 4.27 5.20 -7.27
N ALA A 228 4.23 6.51 -7.54
CA ALA A 228 4.78 7.54 -6.66
C ALA A 228 4.10 7.56 -5.28
N THR A 229 2.77 7.43 -5.28
CA THR A 229 2.00 7.39 -4.03
C THR A 229 2.18 6.06 -3.27
N LEU A 230 2.40 4.92 -3.95
CA LEU A 230 2.76 3.66 -3.31
C LEU A 230 4.12 3.76 -2.62
N ILE A 231 5.11 4.40 -3.25
CA ILE A 231 6.42 4.67 -2.64
C ILE A 231 6.26 5.55 -1.39
N ALA A 232 5.48 6.62 -1.47
CA ALA A 232 5.18 7.48 -0.32
C ALA A 232 4.52 6.69 0.83
N ASN A 233 3.55 5.82 0.51
CA ASN A 233 2.91 4.94 1.49
C ASN A 233 3.91 3.95 2.10
N LEU A 234 4.82 3.38 1.31
CA LEU A 234 5.83 2.45 1.79
C LEU A 234 6.82 3.13 2.75
N ILE A 235 7.24 4.36 2.44
CA ILE A 235 8.07 5.18 3.34
C ILE A 235 7.34 5.38 4.68
N GLY A 236 6.07 5.79 4.64
CA GLY A 236 5.25 5.98 5.84
C GLY A 236 5.09 4.68 6.65
N HIS A 237 4.80 3.57 5.97
CA HIS A 237 4.65 2.25 6.59
C HIS A 237 5.91 1.82 7.33
N LEU A 238 7.07 1.89 6.67
CA LEU A 238 8.36 1.54 7.27
C LEU A 238 8.72 2.49 8.41
N TYR A 239 8.40 3.79 8.27
CA TYR A 239 8.57 4.77 9.34
C TYR A 239 7.78 4.38 10.60
N PHE A 240 6.47 4.10 10.45
CA PHE A 240 5.62 3.72 11.57
C PHE A 240 5.97 2.36 12.17
N ALA A 241 6.45 1.40 11.37
CA ALA A 241 6.85 0.09 11.86
C ALA A 241 8.20 0.11 12.60
N LEU A 242 9.20 0.80 12.04
CA LEU A 242 10.58 0.71 12.53
C LEU A 242 10.94 1.79 13.55
N PHE A 243 10.48 3.03 13.35
CA PHE A 243 10.94 4.19 14.12
C PHE A 243 10.00 4.58 15.27
N ILE A 244 8.76 4.10 15.25
CA ILE A 244 7.80 4.35 16.32
C ILE A 244 7.85 3.20 17.32
N LYS A 245 8.62 3.37 18.41
CA LYS A 245 8.77 2.37 19.48
C LYS A 245 7.45 1.84 20.05
N LYS A 246 6.41 2.68 20.09
CA LYS A 246 5.06 2.27 20.54
C LYS A 246 4.51 1.11 19.69
N ASN A 247 4.87 1.05 18.40
CA ASN A 247 4.37 0.08 17.44
C ASN A 247 5.26 -1.18 17.34
N TRP A 248 6.31 -1.28 18.16
CA TRP A 248 7.24 -2.40 18.11
C TRP A 248 6.61 -3.74 18.52
N PRO A 249 5.74 -3.82 19.55
CA PRO A 249 5.03 -5.06 19.84
C PRO A 249 4.25 -5.59 18.64
N GLU A 250 3.53 -4.72 17.93
CA GLU A 250 2.80 -5.06 16.71
C GLU A 250 3.75 -5.49 15.59
N THR A 251 4.85 -4.77 15.39
CA THR A 251 5.87 -5.10 14.37
C THR A 251 6.52 -6.46 14.65
N LYS A 252 6.88 -6.74 15.90
CA LYS A 252 7.41 -8.04 16.32
C LYS A 252 6.39 -9.16 16.06
N SER A 253 5.11 -8.91 16.38
CA SER A 253 4.05 -9.88 16.14
C SER A 253 3.85 -10.21 14.67
N MET A 254 4.24 -9.34 13.73
CA MET A 254 4.21 -9.61 12.30
C MET A 254 5.24 -10.68 11.89
N VAL A 255 6.29 -10.86 12.68
CA VAL A 255 7.32 -11.91 12.51
C VAL A 255 6.98 -13.13 13.37
N THR A 256 6.77 -12.93 14.67
CA THR A 256 6.59 -14.02 15.65
C THR A 256 5.17 -14.58 15.71
N GLY A 257 4.17 -13.82 15.28
CA GLY A 257 2.75 -14.14 15.41
C GLY A 257 2.17 -13.86 16.80
N ARG A 258 3.00 -13.47 17.77
CA ARG A 258 2.65 -13.38 19.20
C ARG A 258 2.91 -11.98 19.75
N MET A 259 2.11 -11.60 20.75
CA MET A 259 2.22 -10.36 21.52
C MET A 259 1.86 -10.68 22.98
N SER A 260 2.50 -10.05 23.96
CA SER A 260 2.10 -10.27 25.36
C SER A 260 0.71 -9.70 25.60
N LEU A 261 -0.10 -10.37 26.44
CA LEU A 261 -1.41 -9.86 26.82
C LEU A 261 -1.32 -8.47 27.46
N ARG A 262 -0.28 -8.23 28.26
CA ARG A 262 0.00 -6.93 28.85
C ARG A 262 0.21 -5.83 27.81
N GLU A 263 1.11 -6.03 26.84
CA GLU A 263 1.35 -5.03 25.78
C GLU A 263 0.09 -4.80 24.93
N TYR A 264 -0.72 -5.84 24.73
CA TYR A 264 -2.00 -5.75 24.03
C TYR A 264 -2.97 -4.82 24.78
N LEU A 265 -3.20 -5.05 26.07
CA LEU A 265 -4.15 -4.27 26.87
C LEU A 265 -3.68 -2.83 27.14
N GLU A 266 -2.37 -2.56 27.10
CA GLU A 266 -1.83 -1.20 27.19
C GLU A 266 -2.17 -0.32 25.97
N SER A 267 -2.55 -0.94 24.84
CA SER A 267 -2.71 -0.26 23.55
C SER A 267 -4.03 -0.53 22.83
N HIS A 268 -4.75 -1.60 23.20
CA HIS A 268 -5.95 -2.10 22.55
C HIS A 268 -7.02 -2.45 23.59
N SER A 269 -8.29 -2.28 23.21
CA SER A 269 -9.44 -2.69 24.00
C SER A 269 -9.52 -4.23 24.09
N PRO A 270 -9.81 -4.81 25.26
CA PRO A 270 -10.09 -6.25 25.40
C PRO A 270 -11.41 -6.69 24.76
N LEU A 271 -12.28 -5.75 24.40
CA LEU A 271 -13.61 -5.99 23.83
C LEU A 271 -13.57 -5.74 22.32
N GLU A 272 -13.31 -6.81 21.55
CA GLU A 272 -13.73 -7.11 20.16
C GLU A 272 -13.05 -8.40 19.68
#